data_AF-A0A2U1VA43-F1
#
_entry.id   AF-A0A2U1VA43-F1
#
_cell.length_a   1.000
_cell.length_b   1.000
_cell.length_c   1.000
_cell.angle_alpha   90.00
_cell.angle_beta   90.00
_cell.angle_gamma   90.00
#
_symmetry.space_group_name_H-M   'P 1'
#
loop_
_entity.id
_entity.type
_entity.pdbx_description
1 polymer ?
#
loop_
_entity_poly.entity_id
_entity_poly.type
_entity_poly.pdbx_seq_one_letter_code
_entity_poly.pdbx_strand_id
1 'polypeptide(L)'
;MEPEPAPLLAFPQTPEDRLRLALRKLETALSAQAHAVAEFRQNLAALRDATGGLATQVHSYQETLGRTAEKVQHAHAAARTLEKTAGKLASMA
;
A
#
# COMPACT_ATOMS: atom_id res chain seq x y z
N MET A 1 -40.72 42.71 -27.56
CA MET A 1 -39.78 42.66 -28.69
C MET A 1 -38.42 42.37 -28.06
N GLU A 2 -38.06 41.10 -27.94
CA GLU A 2 -36.76 40.70 -27.39
C GLU A 2 -35.65 41.03 -28.40
N PRO A 3 -34.49 41.53 -27.96
CA PRO A 3 -33.38 41.82 -28.86
C PRO A 3 -32.82 40.50 -29.41
N GLU A 4 -32.77 40.37 -30.74
CA GLU A 4 -32.12 39.22 -31.37
C GLU A 4 -30.63 39.15 -31.00
N PRO A 5 -30.11 37.96 -30.68
CA PRO A 5 -28.71 37.78 -30.35
C PRO A 5 -27.83 38.14 -31.56
N ALA A 6 -26.89 39.05 -31.35
CA ALA A 6 -25.95 39.47 -32.38
C ALA A 6 -25.21 38.25 -32.97
N PRO A 7 -25.02 38.18 -34.30
CA PRO A 7 -24.36 37.05 -34.94
C PRO A 7 -22.91 36.95 -34.45
N LEU A 8 -22.59 35.86 -33.78
CA LEU A 8 -21.23 35.52 -33.36
C LEU A 8 -20.38 35.31 -34.62
N LEU A 9 -19.56 36.30 -34.95
CA LEU A 9 -18.53 36.20 -35.99
C LEU A 9 -17.52 35.12 -35.59
N ALA A 10 -17.63 33.94 -36.20
CA ALA A 10 -16.61 32.91 -36.09
C ALA A 10 -15.32 33.40 -36.77
N PHE A 11 -14.28 33.67 -35.98
CA PHE A 11 -12.97 33.99 -36.52
C PHE A 11 -12.47 32.86 -37.43
N PRO A 12 -11.98 33.16 -38.65
CA PRO A 12 -11.49 32.13 -39.55
C PRO A 12 -10.22 31.50 -38.96
N GLN A 13 -10.35 30.29 -38.41
CA GLN A 13 -9.19 29.52 -37.96
C GLN A 13 -8.43 29.00 -39.18
N THR A 14 -7.32 29.66 -39.50
CA THR A 14 -6.40 29.16 -40.52
C THR A 14 -5.95 27.74 -40.16
N PRO A 15 -5.64 26.87 -41.14
CA PRO A 15 -5.08 25.55 -40.86
C PRO A 15 -3.83 25.59 -39.95
N GLU A 16 -3.04 26.66 -40.04
CA GLU A 16 -1.84 26.88 -39.23
C GLU A 16 -2.16 27.15 -37.76
N ASP A 17 -3.21 27.93 -37.48
CA ASP A 17 -3.66 28.18 -36.10
C ASP A 17 -4.21 26.90 -35.45
N ARG A 18 -4.90 26.06 -36.23
CA ARG A 18 -5.36 24.73 -35.78
C ARG A 18 -4.18 23.81 -35.48
N LEU A 19 -3.15 23.81 -36.31
CA LEU A 19 -1.93 23.03 -36.08
C LEU A 19 -1.19 23.51 -34.81
N ARG A 20 -1.01 24.82 -34.65
CA ARG A 20 -0.39 25.41 -33.44
C ARG A 20 -1.16 25.03 -32.18
N LEU A 21 -2.49 25.08 -32.22
CA LEU A 21 -3.33 24.67 -31.10
C LEU A 21 -3.19 23.17 -30.81
N ALA A 22 -3.18 22.33 -31.85
CA ALA A 22 -3.00 20.88 -31.70
C ALA A 22 -1.63 20.54 -31.09
N LEU A 23 -0.56 21.21 -31.51
CA LEU A 23 0.79 21.02 -30.95
C LEU A 23 0.86 21.43 -29.48
N ARG A 24 0.27 22.58 -29.10
CA ARG A 24 0.21 22.97 -27.67
C ARG A 24 -0.59 21.98 -26.83
N LYS A 25 -1.71 21.47 -27.37
CA LYS A 25 -2.50 20.44 -26.69
C LYS A 25 -1.70 19.14 -26.53
N LEU A 26 -0.95 18.74 -27.56
CA LEU A 26 -0.08 17.58 -27.49
C LEU A 26 1.02 17.76 -26.45
N GLU A 27 1.67 18.91 -26.42
CA GLU A 27 2.70 19.23 -25.43
C GLU A 27 2.15 19.19 -23.99
N THR A 28 0.94 19.73 -23.79
CA THR A 28 0.22 19.65 -22.52
C THR A 28 -0.08 18.20 -22.13
N ALA A 29 -0.55 17.38 -23.09
CA ALA A 29 -0.87 15.99 -22.86
C ALA A 29 0.39 15.15 -22.54
N LEU A 30 1.51 15.41 -23.21
CA LEU A 30 2.79 14.76 -22.94
C LEU A 30 3.33 15.11 -21.55
N SER A 31 3.22 16.38 -21.15
CA SER A 31 3.59 16.83 -19.81
C SER A 31 2.73 16.14 -18.74
N ALA A 32 1.41 16.09 -18.95
CA ALA A 32 0.49 15.39 -18.05
C ALA A 32 0.79 13.88 -17.98
N GLN A 33 1.09 13.24 -19.10
CA GLN A 33 1.48 11.82 -19.15
C GLN A 33 2.79 11.57 -18.40
N ALA A 34 3.80 12.42 -18.60
CA ALA A 34 5.08 12.32 -17.89
C ALA A 34 4.87 12.42 -16.37
N HIS A 35 4.02 13.35 -15.93
CA HIS A 35 3.68 13.50 -14.52
C HIS A 35 2.95 12.26 -13.98
N ALA A 36 1.93 11.76 -14.68
CA ALA A 36 1.19 10.57 -14.29
C ALA A 36 2.09 9.31 -14.20
N VAL A 37 3.05 9.16 -15.13
CA VAL A 37 4.03 8.07 -15.09
C VAL A 37 4.97 8.21 -13.90
N ALA A 38 5.40 9.43 -13.57
CA ALA A 38 6.24 9.67 -12.40
C ALA A 38 5.49 9.32 -11.10
N GLU A 39 4.23 9.75 -10.97
CA GLU A 39 3.38 9.42 -9.84
C GLU A 39 3.12 7.91 -9.74
N PHE A 40 2.83 7.25 -10.85
CA PHE A 40 2.67 5.81 -10.90
C PHE A 40 3.93 5.06 -10.41
N ARG A 41 5.12 5.50 -10.83
CA ARG A 41 6.39 4.92 -10.36
C ARG A 41 6.60 5.13 -8.86
N GLN A 42 6.23 6.29 -8.33
CA GLN A 42 6.28 6.57 -6.89
C GLN A 42 5.33 5.65 -6.11
N ASN A 43 4.10 5.47 -6.59
CA ASN A 43 3.12 4.59 -5.98
C ASN A 43 3.58 3.12 -6.00
N LEU A 44 4.22 2.66 -7.08
CA LEU A 44 4.82 1.32 -7.14
C LEU A 44 5.97 1.15 -6.14
N ALA A 45 6.82 2.16 -5.96
CA ALA A 45 7.89 2.12 -4.97
C ALA A 45 7.31 2.04 -3.55
N ALA A 46 6.30 2.85 -3.23
CA ALA A 46 5.61 2.79 -1.94
C ALA A 46 4.95 1.43 -1.69
N LEU A 47 4.32 0.83 -2.71
CA LEU A 47 3.73 -0.50 -2.61
C LEU A 47 4.79 -1.59 -2.36
N ARG A 48 5.93 -1.51 -3.05
CA ARG A 48 7.06 -2.44 -2.85
C ARG A 48 7.56 -2.37 -1.41
N ASP A 49 7.76 -1.15 -0.90
CA ASP A 49 8.30 -0.94 0.43
C ASP A 49 7.29 -1.39 1.51
N ALA A 50 6.00 -1.12 1.33
CA ALA A 50 4.93 -1.63 2.20
C ALA A 50 4.88 -3.17 2.21
N THR A 51 5.00 -3.80 1.04
CA THR A 51 5.00 -5.27 0.92
C THR A 51 6.25 -5.88 1.57
N GLY A 52 7.41 -5.25 1.42
CA GLY A 52 8.65 -5.66 2.10
C GLY A 52 8.54 -5.51 3.63
N GLY A 53 7.92 -4.43 4.10
CA GLY A 53 7.61 -4.24 5.52
C GLY A 53 6.68 -5.33 6.07
N LEU A 54 5.63 -5.68 5.32
CA LEU A 54 4.72 -6.77 5.69
C LEU A 54 5.44 -8.12 5.79
N ALA A 55 6.30 -8.46 4.82
CA ALA A 55 7.08 -9.70 4.88
C ALA A 55 7.96 -9.77 6.14
N THR A 56 8.57 -8.64 6.51
CA THR A 56 9.39 -8.53 7.73
C THR A 56 8.53 -8.73 8.99
N GLN A 57 7.34 -8.12 9.03
CA GLN A 57 6.41 -8.28 10.16
C GLN A 57 5.93 -9.73 10.30
N VAL A 58 5.58 -10.39 9.19
CA VAL A 58 5.17 -11.80 9.20
C VAL A 58 6.29 -12.69 9.73
N HIS A 59 7.54 -12.45 9.33
CA HIS A 59 8.68 -13.20 9.83
C HIS A 59 8.88 -13.00 11.35
N SER A 60 8.84 -11.75 11.82
CA SER A 60 8.95 -11.42 13.25
C SER A 60 7.80 -12.03 14.08
N TYR A 61 6.59 -12.06 13.50
CA TYR A 61 5.43 -12.70 14.12
C TYR A 61 5.63 -14.21 14.27
N GLN A 62 6.12 -14.90 13.23
CA GLN A 62 6.45 -16.32 13.29
C GLN A 62 7.52 -16.63 14.35
N GLU A 63 8.57 -15.82 14.44
CA GLU A 63 9.61 -15.96 15.47
C GLU A 63 9.01 -15.79 16.89
N THR A 64 8.14 -14.81 17.07
CA THR A 64 7.45 -14.55 18.34
C THR A 64 6.54 -15.71 18.73
N LEU A 65 5.82 -16.29 17.77
CA LEU A 65 5.01 -17.50 17.99
C LEU A 65 5.88 -18.70 18.38
N GLY A 66 7.02 -18.91 17.71
CA GLY A 66 7.96 -19.98 18.04
C GLY A 66 8.46 -19.88 19.49
N ARG A 67 8.95 -18.70 19.89
CA ARG A 67 9.37 -18.44 21.28
C ARG A 67 8.23 -18.63 22.28
N THR A 68 7.02 -18.28 21.91
CA THR A 68 5.84 -18.45 22.77
C THR A 68 5.50 -19.93 22.94
N ALA A 69 5.55 -20.72 21.87
CA ALA A 69 5.34 -22.16 21.92
C ALA A 69 6.39 -22.85 22.80
N GLU A 70 7.66 -22.48 22.69
CA GLU A 70 8.74 -22.99 23.56
C GLU A 70 8.45 -22.67 25.04
N LYS A 71 8.08 -21.42 25.36
CA LYS A 71 7.73 -21.03 26.74
C LYS A 71 6.55 -21.83 27.29
N VAL A 72 5.52 -22.07 26.48
CA VAL A 72 4.36 -22.89 26.87
C VAL A 72 4.78 -24.33 27.14
N GLN A 73 5.62 -24.92 26.30
CA GLN A 73 6.15 -26.28 26.52
C GLN A 73 6.97 -26.36 27.81
N HIS A 74 7.85 -25.40 28.06
CA HIS A 74 8.62 -25.33 29.31
C HIS A 74 7.72 -25.18 30.54
N ALA A 75 6.73 -24.29 30.48
CA ALA A 75 5.77 -24.10 31.56
C ALA A 75 4.97 -25.39 31.82
N HIS A 76 4.55 -26.09 30.76
CA HIS A 76 3.86 -27.36 30.88
C HIS A 76 4.73 -28.44 31.54
N ALA A 77 5.99 -28.57 31.11
CA ALA A 77 6.93 -29.53 31.70
C ALA A 77 7.21 -29.24 33.19
N ALA A 78 7.36 -27.96 33.54
CA ALA A 78 7.52 -27.53 34.92
C ALA A 78 6.27 -27.87 35.76
N ALA A 79 5.07 -27.58 35.24
CA ALA A 79 3.81 -27.92 35.90
C ALA A 79 3.66 -29.43 36.14
N ARG A 80 3.98 -30.28 35.16
CA ARG A 80 3.97 -31.74 35.31
C ARG A 80 4.97 -32.25 36.34
N THR A 81 6.12 -31.60 36.44
CA THR A 81 7.14 -31.92 37.46
C THR A 81 6.67 -31.56 38.86
N LEU A 82 6.02 -30.40 39.00
CA LEU A 82 5.42 -29.96 40.25
C LEU A 82 4.30 -30.91 40.68
N GLU A 83 3.40 -31.28 39.78
CA GLU A 83 2.31 -32.23 40.01
C GLU A 83 2.82 -33.59 40.51
N LYS A 84 3.86 -34.13 39.86
CA LYS A 84 4.50 -35.38 40.30
C LYS A 84 5.11 -35.26 41.70
N THR A 85 5.75 -34.13 42.00
CA THR A 85 6.36 -33.88 43.32
C THR A 85 5.28 -33.78 44.39
N ALA A 86 4.21 -33.03 44.13
CA ALA A 86 3.06 -32.91 45.02
C ALA A 86 2.39 -34.27 45.28
N GLY A 87 2.20 -35.09 44.24
CA GLY A 87 1.65 -36.44 44.37
C GLY A 87 2.52 -37.36 45.25
N LYS A 88 3.85 -37.29 45.12
CA LYS A 88 4.77 -38.04 46.00
C LYS A 88 4.63 -37.62 47.46
N LEU A 89 4.63 -36.32 47.73
CA LEU A 89 4.47 -35.80 49.09
C LEU A 89 3.12 -36.21 49.69
N ALA A 90 2.04 -36.13 48.92
CA ALA A 90 0.71 -36.53 49.36
C ALA A 90 0.60 -38.04 49.65
N SER A 91 1.39 -38.88 48.97
CA SER A 91 1.42 -40.33 49.23
C SER A 91 2.28 -40.75 50.44
N MET A 92 3.08 -39.83 50.97
CA MET A 92 3.96 -40.06 52.14
C MET A 92 3.38 -39.50 53.44
N ALA A 93 2.31 -38.69 53.35
CA ALA A 93 1.54 -38.17 54.48
C ALA A 93 0.40 -39.13 54.82
#